data_AF-A0A379S0V5-F1
#
_entry.id   AF-A0A379S0V5-F1
#
_cell.length_a   1.000
_cell.length_b   1.000
_cell.length_c   1.000
_cell.angle_alpha   90.00
_cell.angle_beta   90.00
_cell.angle_gamma   90.00
#
_symmetry.space_group_name_H-M   'P 1'
#
loop_
_entity.id
_entity.type
_entity.pdbx_description
1 polymer ?
#
loop_
_entity_poly.entity_id
_entity_poly.type
_entity_poly.pdbx_seq_one_letter_code
_entity_poly.pdbx_strand_id
1 'polypeptide(L)' 'MSKQTDKFPQTELFRVEEKFGSWPEVMKTHFASGGELDKLLAAGRK' A
#
# COMPACT_ATOMS: atom_id res chain seq x y z
N MET A 1 22.46 -18.31 -12.38
CA MET A 1 21.25 -17.51 -12.07
C MET A 1 21.63 -16.29 -11.22
N SER A 2 22.62 -15.50 -11.64
CA SER A 2 23.39 -14.66 -10.69
C SER A 2 23.49 -13.19 -11.09
N LYS A 3 22.66 -12.72 -12.02
CA LYS A 3 22.82 -11.40 -12.67
C LYS A 3 21.63 -10.44 -12.47
N GLN A 4 20.73 -10.78 -11.56
CA GLN A 4 19.51 -10.00 -11.28
C GLN A 4 19.42 -9.59 -9.81
N THR A 5 20.24 -10.16 -8.93
CA THR A 5 20.31 -9.81 -7.50
C THR A 5 20.74 -8.36 -7.29
N ASP A 6 21.61 -7.81 -8.16
CA ASP A 6 22.00 -6.39 -8.09
C ASP A 6 20.84 -5.43 -8.40
N LYS A 7 19.77 -5.93 -9.03
CA LYS A 7 18.56 -5.14 -9.32
C LYS A 7 17.53 -5.21 -8.19
N PHE A 8 17.68 -6.18 -7.28
CA PHE A 8 16.76 -6.41 -6.17
C PHE A 8 17.55 -6.31 -4.86
N PRO A 9 17.79 -5.08 -4.36
CA PRO A 9 18.43 -4.91 -3.06
C PRO A 9 17.62 -5.63 -1.98
N GLN A 10 18.27 -6.00 -0.89
CA GLN A 10 17.58 -6.59 0.25
C GLN A 10 16.66 -5.54 0.88
N THR A 11 15.35 -5.70 0.68
CA THR A 11 14.32 -4.81 1.22
C THR A 11 13.47 -5.55 2.25
N GLU A 12 13.17 -4.87 3.35
CA GLU A 12 12.17 -5.36 4.31
C GLU A 12 10.79 -5.25 3.69
N LEU A 13 10.17 -6.41 3.44
CA LEU A 13 8.81 -6.50 2.92
C LEU A 13 7.91 -6.93 4.07
N PHE A 14 6.69 -6.41 4.09
CA PHE A 14 5.64 -6.85 4.99
C PHE A 14 4.45 -7.32 4.17
N ARG A 15 3.65 -8.23 4.73
CA ARG A 15 2.38 -8.59 4.12
C ARG A 15 1.32 -7.59 4.53
N VAL A 16 0.43 -7.27 3.60
CA VAL A 16 -0.74 -6.43 3.88
C VAL A 16 -1.57 -7.02 5.02
N GLU A 17 -1.68 -8.35 5.06
CA GLU A 17 -2.36 -9.09 6.12
C GLU A 17 -1.79 -8.86 7.52
N GLU A 18 -0.47 -8.65 7.63
CA GLU A 18 0.20 -8.44 8.92
C GLU A 18 0.06 -7.01 9.44
N LYS A 19 -0.12 -6.03 8.54
CA LYS A 19 -0.19 -4.60 8.90
C LYS A 19 -1.60 -4.04 8.91
N PHE A 20 -2.46 -4.54 8.05
CA PHE A 20 -3.75 -3.94 7.74
C PHE A 20 -4.92 -4.94 7.75
N GLY A 21 -4.66 -6.21 8.06
CA GLY A 21 -5.70 -7.25 8.04
C GLY A 21 -6.07 -7.67 6.61
N SER A 22 -7.33 -7.99 6.36
CA SER A 22 -7.68 -8.60 5.06
C SER A 22 -7.72 -7.59 3.90
N TRP A 23 -7.31 -8.02 2.71
CA TRP A 23 -7.39 -7.20 1.49
C TRP A 23 -8.77 -6.54 1.26
N PRO A 24 -9.92 -7.23 1.46
CA PRO A 24 -11.23 -6.59 1.35
C PRO A 24 -11.44 -5.42 2.32
N GLU A 25 -10.95 -5.54 3.56
CA GLU A 25 -11.08 -4.49 4.58
C GLU A 25 -10.19 -3.28 4.28
N VAL A 26 -8.97 -3.52 3.78
CA VAL A 26 -8.05 -2.47 3.34
C VAL A 26 -8.64 -1.67 2.19
N MET A 27 -9.17 -2.36 1.18
CA MET A 27 -9.82 -1.74 0.04
C MET A 27 -11.01 -0.87 0.47
N LYS A 28 -11.83 -1.38 1.41
CA LYS A 28 -12.98 -0.63 1.92
C LYS A 28 -12.59 0.60 2.74
N THR A 29 -11.56 0.49 3.57
CA THR A 29 -11.20 1.54 4.54
C THR A 29 -10.39 2.67 3.88
N HIS A 30 -9.41 2.30 3.06
CA HIS A 30 -8.46 3.27 2.50
C HIS A 30 -8.83 3.73 1.08
N PHE A 31 -9.46 2.87 0.28
CA PHE A 31 -9.62 3.08 -1.17
C PHE A 31 -11.07 3.17 -1.67
N ALA A 32 -12.08 2.91 -0.84
CA ALA A 32 -13.48 3.11 -1.23
C ALA A 32 -13.77 4.62 -1.42
N SER A 33 -14.86 4.94 -2.13
CA SER A 33 -15.32 6.32 -2.32
C SER A 33 -15.53 7.02 -0.97
N GLY A 34 -14.82 8.14 -0.75
CA GLY A 34 -14.78 8.86 0.52
C GLY A 34 -13.80 8.28 1.57
N GLY A 35 -12.96 7.34 1.15
CA GLY A 35 -11.92 6.70 1.96
C GLY A 35 -10.76 7.64 2.28
N GLU A 36 -9.74 7.09 2.93
CA GLU A 36 -8.57 7.87 3.37
C GLU A 36 -7.82 8.52 2.20
N LEU A 37 -7.69 7.83 1.07
CA LEU A 37 -7.05 8.38 -0.13
C LEU A 37 -7.80 9.61 -0.66
N ASP A 38 -9.14 9.54 -0.74
CA ASP A 38 -9.95 10.65 -1.23
C ASP A 38 -9.86 11.88 -0.33
N LYS A 39 -9.80 11.67 1.00
CA LYS A 39 -9.61 12.75 1.98
C LYS A 39 -8.24 13.42 1.83
N LEU A 40 -7.18 12.62 1.65
CA LEU A 40 -5.83 13.13 1.43
C LEU A 40 -5.72 13.90 0.10
N LEU A 41 -6.32 13.38 -0.97
CA LEU A 41 -6.38 14.06 -2.27
C LEU A 41 -7.18 15.37 -2.21
N ALA A 42 -8.27 15.41 -1.45
CA ALA A 42 -9.03 16.64 -1.24
C ALA A 42 -8.24 17.68 -0.42
N ALA A 43 -7.46 17.24 0.57
CA ALA A 43 -6.61 18.11 1.36
C ALA A 43 -5.41 18.68 0.55
N GLY A 44 -4.80 17.87 -0.32
CA GLY A 44 -3.66 18.29 -1.15
C GLY A 44 -4.02 19.15 -2.38
N ARG A 45 -5.32 19.36 -2.65
CA ARG A 45 -5.82 20.23 -3.74
C ARG A 45 -6.13 21.67 -3.29
N LYS A 46 -5.86 22.01 -2.02
CA LYS A 46 -5.87 23.39 -1.51
C LYS A 46 -4.49 24.00 -1.59
#